data_AF-A0A952RLU1-F1
#
_entry.id   AF-A0A952RLU1-F1
#
_cell.length_a   1.000
_cell.length_b   1.000
_cell.length_c   1.000
_cell.angle_alpha   90.00
_cell.angle_beta   90.00
_cell.angle_gamma   90.00
#
_symmetry.space_group_name_H-M   'P 1'
#
loop_
_entity.id
_entity.type
_entity.pdbx_description
1 polymer ?
#
loop_
_entity_poly.entity_id
_entity_poly.type
_entity_poly.pdbx_seq_one_letter_code
_entity_poly.pdbx_strand_id
1 'polypeptide(L)'
;MHLRFAPLLIIVAFTACAELEPEAEPEGEASEMITRGENGETCKRSRYNCSLRAGGQRVRRADGGETWAVDPAKSPVPVVDGNGEEMGRSTFSKFTLNYGQSRRIDGVRYVYALSTGLASGGWVPIDAFADREALAKAIGKMDAKGANLSPMACYEIGTTYPARLDTLKVVRGAKEGEAKEPNDYLPQVRKNGEVYGTLSFNVPGDDLGGANTDIFPAGTKFQRLNVPTAEGAPSLDAKLYARTKGTDKYTTPAGAMKFIYGYVTSTTGEVRYGWAALDGLEVSSDCDPR
;
A
#
# COMPACT_ATOMS: atom_id res chain seq x y z
N MET A 1 39.19 -57.79 -62.30
CA MET A 1 40.22 -56.93 -61.68
C MET A 1 39.70 -55.50 -61.73
N HIS A 2 38.94 -55.11 -60.71
CA HIS A 2 38.18 -53.85 -60.69
C HIS A 2 39.06 -52.71 -60.17
N LEU A 3 39.40 -51.75 -61.04
CA LEU A 3 39.98 -50.48 -60.66
C LEU A 3 38.91 -49.63 -59.95
N ARG A 4 39.16 -49.30 -58.68
CA ARG A 4 38.44 -48.29 -57.91
C ARG A 4 39.04 -46.91 -58.24
N PHE A 5 38.24 -46.03 -58.83
CA PHE A 5 38.51 -44.59 -58.85
C PHE A 5 37.86 -43.96 -57.62
N ALA A 6 38.67 -43.30 -56.80
CA ALA A 6 38.23 -42.38 -55.77
C ALA A 6 38.19 -40.96 -56.34
N PRO A 7 37.12 -40.17 -56.13
CA PRO A 7 37.20 -38.74 -56.24
C PRO A 7 37.28 -38.09 -54.85
N LEU A 8 38.34 -37.31 -54.72
CA LEU A 8 38.57 -36.18 -53.82
C LEU A 8 37.26 -35.47 -53.42
N LEU A 9 36.89 -35.49 -52.14
CA LEU A 9 35.81 -34.66 -51.60
C LEU A 9 36.41 -33.32 -51.15
N ILE A 10 36.05 -32.26 -51.87
CA ILE A 10 36.42 -30.88 -51.57
C ILE A 10 35.61 -30.40 -50.36
N ILE A 11 36.32 -29.91 -49.34
CA ILE A 11 35.76 -29.22 -48.18
C ILE A 11 35.30 -27.84 -48.65
N VAL A 12 33.99 -27.60 -48.68
CA VAL A 12 33.42 -26.25 -48.80
C VAL A 12 33.02 -25.78 -47.41
N ALA A 13 33.81 -24.86 -46.85
CA ALA A 13 33.47 -24.15 -45.64
C ALA A 13 32.33 -23.17 -45.94
N PHE A 14 31.11 -23.49 -45.51
CA PHE A 14 30.03 -22.51 -45.44
C PHE A 14 30.15 -21.74 -44.12
N THR A 15 30.68 -20.52 -44.22
CA THR A 15 30.44 -19.44 -43.25
C THR A 15 28.97 -19.05 -43.32
N ALA A 16 28.14 -19.69 -42.49
CA ALA A 16 26.80 -19.19 -42.21
C ALA A 16 26.90 -18.15 -41.08
N CYS A 17 26.79 -16.88 -41.45
CA CYS A 17 26.42 -15.81 -40.54
C CYS A 17 25.05 -16.19 -39.95
N ALA A 18 25.02 -16.61 -38.68
CA ALA A 18 23.78 -16.64 -37.93
C ALA A 18 23.38 -15.19 -37.67
N GLU A 19 22.31 -14.74 -38.35
CA GLU A 19 21.59 -13.51 -38.04
C GLU A 19 21.25 -13.53 -36.55
N LEU A 20 21.77 -12.55 -35.81
CA LEU A 20 21.25 -12.22 -34.49
C LEU A 20 19.79 -11.81 -34.69
N GLU A 21 18.86 -12.64 -34.19
CA GLU A 21 17.49 -12.20 -33.97
C GLU A 21 17.54 -10.97 -33.05
N PRO A 22 16.90 -9.85 -33.41
CA PRO A 22 16.83 -8.70 -32.53
C PRO A 22 16.08 -9.11 -31.25
N GLU A 23 16.74 -8.94 -30.11
CA GLU A 23 16.11 -9.02 -28.79
C GLU A 23 14.82 -8.20 -28.83
N ALA A 24 13.69 -8.86 -28.53
CA ALA A 24 12.43 -8.16 -28.36
C ALA A 24 12.63 -7.10 -27.28
N GLU A 25 12.59 -5.83 -27.69
CA GLU A 25 12.61 -4.72 -26.76
C GLU A 25 11.48 -4.89 -25.75
N PRO A 26 11.71 -4.65 -24.45
CA PRO A 26 10.65 -4.71 -23.47
C PRO A 26 9.57 -3.71 -23.88
N GLU A 27 8.35 -4.23 -24.08
CA GLU A 27 7.15 -3.45 -24.35
C GLU A 27 7.13 -2.21 -23.47
N GLY A 28 7.25 -1.05 -24.12
CA GLY A 28 7.31 0.25 -23.45
C GLY A 28 6.13 0.40 -22.50
N GLU A 29 6.43 0.79 -21.26
CA GLU A 29 5.45 1.16 -20.26
C GLU A 29 4.42 2.09 -20.89
N ALA A 30 3.16 1.63 -20.91
CA ALA A 30 2.05 2.40 -21.44
C ALA A 30 2.09 3.82 -20.87
N SER A 31 2.04 4.80 -21.77
CA SER A 31 2.02 6.24 -21.48
C SER A 31 1.29 6.54 -20.16
N GLU A 32 2.07 6.92 -19.14
CA GLU A 32 1.54 7.29 -17.82
C GLU A 32 0.63 8.51 -18.00
N MET A 33 -0.68 8.28 -18.06
CA MET A 33 -1.64 9.38 -18.04
C MET A 33 -1.65 9.99 -16.64
N ILE A 34 -0.75 10.95 -16.41
CA ILE A 34 -0.72 11.81 -15.23
C ILE A 34 -1.99 12.67 -15.27
N THR A 35 -3.07 12.11 -14.72
CA THR A 35 -4.30 12.85 -14.48
C THR A 35 -4.12 13.75 -13.28
N ARG A 36 -4.78 14.92 -13.26
CA ARG A 36 -4.90 15.72 -12.05
C ARG A 36 -5.45 14.83 -10.95
N GLY A 37 -4.67 14.65 -9.88
CA GLY A 37 -5.05 13.82 -8.76
C GLY A 37 -6.27 14.35 -8.02
N GLU A 38 -7.20 13.47 -7.69
CA GLU A 38 -8.26 13.78 -6.73
C GLU A 38 -7.73 13.71 -5.30
N ASN A 39 -6.90 12.69 -5.06
CA ASN A 39 -6.41 12.34 -3.74
C ASN A 39 -5.08 13.04 -3.43
N GLY A 40 -4.14 13.17 -4.37
CA GLY A 40 -2.82 13.69 -4.03
C GLY A 40 -2.10 14.38 -5.19
N GLU A 41 -0.82 14.63 -4.98
CA GLU A 41 0.03 15.39 -5.89
C GLU A 41 0.56 14.55 -7.06
N THR A 42 0.90 13.29 -6.79
CA THR A 42 1.45 12.37 -7.80
C THR A 42 0.57 11.14 -7.90
N CYS A 43 -0.12 10.97 -9.02
CA CYS A 43 -1.06 9.87 -9.20
C CYS A 43 -0.64 8.97 -10.36
N LYS A 44 -0.77 7.66 -10.16
CA LYS A 44 -0.46 6.64 -11.16
C LYS A 44 -1.66 5.73 -11.36
N ARG A 45 -1.95 5.37 -12.61
CA ARG A 45 -3.00 4.41 -13.00
C ARG A 45 -4.45 4.78 -12.62
N SER A 46 -4.67 5.73 -11.71
CA SER A 46 -5.97 6.29 -11.36
C SER A 46 -5.80 7.66 -10.69
N ARG A 47 -6.77 8.56 -10.87
CA ARG A 47 -6.85 9.84 -10.14
C ARG A 47 -7.01 9.66 -8.62
N TYR A 48 -7.35 8.45 -8.18
CA TYR A 48 -7.52 8.07 -6.77
C TYR A 48 -6.34 7.30 -6.20
N ASN A 49 -5.34 6.92 -7.01
CA ASN A 49 -4.14 6.22 -6.56
C ASN A 49 -2.96 7.19 -6.57
N CYS A 50 -2.78 7.92 -5.48
CA CYS A 50 -1.85 9.05 -5.42
C CYS A 50 -0.89 8.94 -4.22
N SER A 51 0.32 9.44 -4.32
CA SER A 51 1.11 9.74 -3.12
C SER A 51 0.55 11.01 -2.44
N LEU A 52 0.67 11.06 -1.12
CA LEU A 52 0.22 12.22 -0.33
C LEU A 52 1.01 13.49 -0.68
N ARG A 53 2.30 13.34 -1.04
CA ARG A 53 3.15 14.41 -1.56
C ARG A 53 4.41 13.86 -2.23
N ALA A 54 5.08 14.68 -3.01
CA ALA A 54 6.45 14.41 -3.45
C ALA A 54 7.43 14.36 -2.26
N GLY A 55 8.39 13.44 -2.28
CA GLY A 55 9.47 13.37 -1.26
C GLY A 55 9.16 12.58 0.01
N GLY A 56 8.05 11.84 0.06
CA GLY A 56 7.75 10.80 1.06
C GLY A 56 6.70 11.18 2.11
N GLN A 57 6.15 10.17 2.78
CA GLN A 57 4.96 10.27 3.63
C GLN A 57 5.21 10.62 5.10
N ARG A 58 6.45 10.96 5.51
CA ARG A 58 6.78 11.21 6.93
C ARG A 58 6.68 12.68 7.32
N VAL A 59 6.09 12.99 8.46
CA VAL A 59 6.10 14.38 8.97
C VAL A 59 7.51 14.77 9.39
N ARG A 60 8.14 15.68 8.65
CA ARG A 60 9.47 16.21 8.96
C ARG A 60 9.37 17.39 9.93
N ARG A 61 10.28 17.42 10.90
CA ARG A 61 10.55 18.57 11.76
C ARG A 61 11.37 19.61 11.02
N ALA A 62 11.44 20.82 11.57
CA ALA A 62 12.23 21.92 11.01
C ALA A 62 13.74 21.60 10.92
N ASP A 63 14.25 20.75 11.79
CA ASP A 63 15.65 20.30 11.80
C ASP A 63 15.90 19.07 10.90
N GLY A 64 14.91 18.66 10.11
CA GLY A 64 15.00 17.50 9.20
C GLY A 64 14.71 16.15 9.85
N GLY A 65 14.53 16.07 11.17
CA GLY A 65 14.14 14.83 11.86
C GLY A 65 12.74 14.34 11.48
N GLU A 66 12.51 13.02 11.52
CA GLU A 66 11.23 12.40 11.13
C GLU A 66 10.46 11.75 12.29
N THR A 67 10.94 11.95 13.52
CA THR A 67 10.31 11.44 14.74
C THR A 67 9.88 12.58 15.65
N TRP A 68 8.70 12.43 16.24
CA TRP A 68 8.07 13.43 17.11
C TRP A 68 8.00 12.90 18.53
N ALA A 69 8.51 13.68 19.49
CA ALA A 69 8.62 13.25 20.88
C ALA A 69 7.26 13.31 21.59
N VAL A 70 6.98 12.27 22.37
CA VAL A 70 5.85 12.20 23.29
C VAL A 70 6.19 13.02 24.54
N ASP A 71 5.22 13.78 25.05
CA ASP A 71 5.32 14.38 26.37
C ASP A 71 5.36 13.26 27.42
N PRO A 72 6.41 13.15 28.25
CA PRO A 72 6.51 12.12 29.27
C PRO A 72 5.29 12.05 30.21
N ALA A 73 4.62 13.18 30.48
CA ALA A 73 3.42 13.23 31.31
C ALA A 73 2.18 12.63 30.63
N LYS A 74 2.26 12.30 29.34
CA LYS A 74 1.20 11.71 28.52
C LYS A 74 1.45 10.24 28.17
N SER A 75 2.58 9.69 28.60
CA SER A 75 2.93 8.27 28.40
C SER A 75 2.34 7.40 29.53
N PRO A 76 1.83 6.19 29.25
CA PRO A 76 1.69 5.58 27.92
C PRO A 76 0.52 6.18 27.14
N VAL A 77 0.72 6.33 25.83
CA VAL A 77 -0.20 7.06 24.96
C VAL A 77 -1.28 6.11 24.41
N PRO A 78 -2.58 6.44 24.51
CA PRO A 78 -3.62 5.64 23.88
C PRO A 78 -3.49 5.70 22.35
N VAL A 79 -3.66 4.55 21.72
CA VAL A 79 -3.73 4.42 20.26
C VAL A 79 -5.12 3.92 19.92
N VAL A 80 -5.80 4.64 19.03
CA VAL A 80 -7.16 4.30 18.60
C VAL A 80 -7.20 3.89 17.14
N ASP A 81 -8.23 3.11 16.79
CA ASP A 81 -8.50 2.68 15.42
C ASP A 81 -9.27 3.74 14.61
N GLY A 82 -9.75 3.31 13.44
CA GLY A 82 -10.57 4.07 12.51
C GLY A 82 -11.93 4.52 13.06
N ASN A 83 -12.45 3.84 14.08
CA ASN A 83 -13.68 4.17 14.79
C ASN A 83 -13.46 5.05 16.02
N GLY A 84 -12.21 5.18 16.49
CA GLY A 84 -11.88 5.88 17.73
C GLY A 84 -11.81 4.96 18.95
N GLU A 85 -11.91 3.65 18.75
CA GLU A 85 -11.82 2.67 19.83
C GLU A 85 -10.35 2.42 20.20
N GLU A 86 -10.04 2.40 21.50
CA GLU A 86 -8.68 2.18 21.99
C GLU A 86 -8.23 0.75 21.71
N MET A 87 -7.25 0.59 20.81
CA MET A 87 -6.62 -0.72 20.53
C MET A 87 -5.59 -1.09 21.60
N GLY A 88 -5.12 -0.10 22.37
CA GLY A 88 -4.15 -0.25 23.44
C GLY A 88 -3.32 1.00 23.66
N ARG A 89 -2.26 0.86 24.46
CA ARG A 89 -1.37 1.97 24.82
C ARG A 89 0.07 1.71 24.43
N SER A 90 0.70 2.72 23.83
CA SER A 90 2.10 2.67 23.39
C SER A 90 3.01 3.36 24.42
N THR A 91 4.11 2.69 24.75
CA THR A 91 5.18 3.22 25.62
C THR A 91 6.31 3.91 24.84
N PHE A 92 6.15 4.04 23.51
CA PHE A 92 7.15 4.70 22.67
C PHE A 92 7.33 6.16 23.12
N SER A 93 8.59 6.58 23.27
CA SER A 93 8.92 7.98 23.57
C SER A 93 8.87 8.89 22.36
N LYS A 94 8.80 8.32 21.15
CA LYS A 94 8.71 9.05 19.87
C LYS A 94 7.89 8.27 18.85
N PHE A 95 7.22 8.96 17.94
CA PHE A 95 6.52 8.37 16.81
C PHE A 95 7.01 8.91 15.47
N THR A 96 7.01 8.06 14.44
CA THR A 96 7.02 8.50 13.05
C THR A 96 5.58 8.62 12.57
N LEU A 97 5.24 9.79 12.04
CA LEU A 97 3.87 10.15 11.69
C LEU A 97 3.66 10.22 10.18
N ASN A 98 2.46 9.90 9.73
CA ASN A 98 2.07 9.98 8.33
C ASN A 98 1.60 11.41 7.98
N TYR A 99 2.31 12.07 7.08
CA TYR A 99 1.97 13.41 6.59
C TYR A 99 0.60 13.40 5.90
N GLY A 100 -0.17 14.46 6.04
CA GLY A 100 -1.54 14.57 5.54
C GLY A 100 -2.57 13.84 6.42
N GLN A 101 -2.16 12.87 7.23
CA GLN A 101 -3.10 12.09 8.04
C GLN A 101 -3.30 12.71 9.43
N SER A 102 -4.23 13.66 9.49
CA SER A 102 -4.81 14.16 10.74
C SER A 102 -6.32 14.26 10.63
N ARG A 103 -7.03 13.92 11.70
CA ARG A 103 -8.49 13.98 11.74
C ARG A 103 -9.01 14.30 13.13
N ARG A 104 -10.33 14.46 13.25
CA ARG A 104 -11.01 14.57 14.54
C ARG A 104 -11.92 13.38 14.73
N ILE A 105 -11.80 12.72 15.87
CA ILE A 105 -12.69 11.63 16.30
C ILE A 105 -13.27 12.08 17.63
N ASP A 106 -14.59 12.17 17.73
CA ASP A 106 -15.31 12.67 18.91
C ASP A 106 -14.74 13.99 19.48
N GLY A 107 -14.43 14.91 18.58
CA GLY A 107 -13.90 16.25 18.92
C GLY A 107 -12.41 16.29 19.25
N VAL A 108 -11.75 15.15 19.46
CA VAL A 108 -10.30 15.07 19.75
C VAL A 108 -9.52 15.02 18.43
N ARG A 109 -8.45 15.81 18.31
CA ARG A 109 -7.58 15.80 17.13
C ARG A 109 -6.53 14.70 17.23
N TYR A 110 -6.50 13.83 16.24
CA TYR A 110 -5.53 12.75 16.12
C TYR A 110 -4.59 12.95 14.94
N VAL A 111 -3.42 12.33 15.03
CA VAL A 111 -2.43 12.17 13.97
C VAL A 111 -2.12 10.69 13.79
N TYR A 112 -1.86 10.25 12.55
CA TYR A 112 -1.63 8.83 12.29
C TYR A 112 -0.16 8.46 12.49
N ALA A 113 0.11 7.54 13.43
CA ALA A 113 1.43 6.95 13.61
C ALA A 113 1.60 5.76 12.65
N LEU A 114 2.70 5.74 11.90
CA LEU A 114 3.00 4.65 10.95
C LEU A 114 3.29 3.32 11.66
N SER A 115 3.79 3.39 12.88
CA SER A 115 4.04 2.24 13.75
C SER A 115 3.84 2.65 15.19
N THR A 116 3.31 1.72 15.97
CA THR A 116 3.05 1.85 17.39
C THR A 116 3.60 0.62 18.11
N GLY A 117 3.71 0.71 19.43
CA GLY A 117 4.05 -0.44 20.26
C GLY A 117 3.07 -1.61 20.16
N LEU A 118 2.00 -1.52 19.35
CA LEU A 118 0.91 -2.51 19.20
C LEU A 118 1.03 -3.39 17.95
N ALA A 119 2.20 -3.38 17.28
CA ALA A 119 2.44 -4.09 16.02
C ALA A 119 1.51 -3.60 14.88
N SER A 120 1.18 -2.30 14.87
CA SER A 120 0.36 -1.63 13.86
C SER A 120 0.65 -0.14 13.80
N GLY A 121 0.20 0.52 12.74
CA GLY A 121 -0.10 1.95 12.81
C GLY A 121 -1.34 2.24 13.67
N GLY A 122 -1.71 3.50 13.81
CA GLY A 122 -2.93 3.90 14.51
C GLY A 122 -2.99 5.38 14.82
N TRP A 123 -4.12 5.83 15.33
CA TRP A 123 -4.37 7.23 15.64
C TRP A 123 -3.90 7.58 17.04
N VAL A 124 -3.08 8.61 17.15
CA VAL A 124 -2.53 9.11 18.41
C VAL A 124 -3.03 10.54 18.66
N PRO A 125 -3.53 10.88 19.86
CA PRO A 125 -3.96 12.25 20.16
C PRO A 125 -2.80 13.22 19.95
N ILE A 126 -3.05 14.33 19.24
CA ILE A 126 -1.99 15.32 18.99
C ILE A 126 -1.46 15.94 20.30
N ASP A 127 -2.30 15.98 21.33
CA ASP A 127 -1.97 16.50 22.66
C ASP A 127 -1.03 15.57 23.46
N ALA A 128 -0.72 14.38 22.96
CA ALA A 128 0.29 13.50 23.53
C ALA A 128 1.73 13.95 23.20
N PHE A 129 1.91 14.86 22.24
CA PHE A 129 3.23 15.28 21.76
C PHE A 129 3.71 16.53 22.49
N ALA A 130 5.00 16.54 22.87
CA ALA A 130 5.62 17.67 23.56
C ALA A 130 5.55 18.96 22.71
N ASP A 131 5.87 18.85 21.42
CA ASP A 131 5.87 19.96 20.47
C ASP A 131 4.57 20.04 19.63
N ARG A 132 3.41 19.81 20.26
CA ARG A 132 2.11 19.70 19.56
C ARG A 132 1.77 20.87 18.64
N GLU A 133 2.18 22.10 18.96
CA GLU A 133 1.94 23.27 18.11
C GLU A 133 2.77 23.23 16.82
N ALA A 134 4.04 22.84 16.92
CA ALA A 134 4.91 22.65 15.76
C ALA A 134 4.41 21.47 14.91
N LEU A 135 4.00 20.39 15.55
CA LEU A 135 3.41 19.23 14.88
C LEU A 135 2.13 19.62 14.13
N ALA A 136 1.24 20.39 14.75
CA ALA A 136 0.00 20.84 14.14
C ALA A 136 0.21 21.64 12.85
N LYS A 137 1.33 22.38 12.75
CA LYS A 137 1.74 23.11 11.54
C LYS A 137 2.39 22.20 10.49
N ALA A 138 3.05 21.12 10.92
CA ALA A 138 3.81 20.23 10.04
C ALA A 138 3.00 19.06 9.46
N ILE A 139 1.98 18.56 10.16
CA ILE A 139 1.26 17.32 9.82
C ILE A 139 0.47 17.41 8.50
N GLY A 140 0.04 18.60 8.06
CA GLY A 140 -0.86 18.75 6.91
C GLY A 140 -2.24 18.10 7.13
N LYS A 141 -3.13 18.21 6.13
CA LYS A 141 -4.41 17.50 6.11
C LYS A 141 -4.74 17.06 4.68
N MET A 142 -4.98 15.77 4.50
CA MET A 142 -5.34 15.17 3.24
C MET A 142 -6.21 13.94 3.48
N ASP A 143 -7.43 13.98 2.93
CA ASP A 143 -8.38 12.88 2.99
C ASP A 143 -8.59 12.33 1.59
N ALA A 144 -8.67 11.00 1.49
CA ALA A 144 -9.02 10.34 0.25
C ALA A 144 -10.48 10.69 -0.09
N LYS A 145 -10.77 10.87 -1.37
CA LYS A 145 -12.05 11.38 -1.86
C LYS A 145 -12.78 10.31 -2.64
N GLY A 146 -14.10 10.42 -2.71
CA GLY A 146 -14.90 9.57 -3.59
C GLY A 146 -16.23 10.20 -3.99
N ALA A 147 -16.28 11.53 -4.05
CA ALA A 147 -17.44 12.24 -4.59
C ALA A 147 -17.69 11.81 -6.04
N ASN A 148 -18.99 11.70 -6.40
CA ASN A 148 -19.46 11.33 -7.74
C ASN A 148 -19.05 9.93 -8.22
N LEU A 149 -18.68 9.03 -7.31
CA LEU A 149 -18.44 7.62 -7.64
C LEU A 149 -19.67 6.79 -7.27
N SER A 150 -20.06 5.90 -8.18
CA SER A 150 -21.18 5.00 -7.95
C SER A 150 -20.77 3.80 -7.09
N PRO A 151 -21.62 3.35 -6.15
CA PRO A 151 -21.46 2.08 -5.45
C PRO A 151 -21.40 0.89 -6.43
N MET A 152 -20.66 -0.15 -6.06
CA MET A 152 -20.58 -1.40 -6.84
C MET A 152 -20.96 -2.62 -6.01
N ALA A 153 -20.04 -3.10 -5.19
CA ALA A 153 -20.15 -4.34 -4.43
C ALA A 153 -19.84 -4.05 -2.96
N CYS A 154 -20.38 -4.88 -2.08
CA CYS A 154 -20.18 -4.77 -0.66
C CYS A 154 -19.20 -5.84 -0.16
N TYR A 155 -18.35 -5.42 0.76
CA TYR A 155 -17.40 -6.28 1.45
C TYR A 155 -17.40 -5.95 2.94
N GLU A 156 -16.70 -6.76 3.70
CA GLU A 156 -16.24 -6.45 5.05
C GLU A 156 -14.77 -6.81 5.20
N ILE A 157 -14.10 -6.20 6.18
CA ILE A 157 -12.73 -6.54 6.51
C ILE A 157 -12.69 -7.96 7.04
N GLY A 158 -11.95 -8.83 6.35
CA GLY A 158 -11.86 -10.24 6.72
C GLY A 158 -11.04 -10.49 7.98
N THR A 159 -11.05 -11.74 8.43
CA THR A 159 -10.24 -12.19 9.58
C THR A 159 -8.96 -12.90 9.20
N THR A 160 -8.82 -13.28 7.93
CA THR A 160 -7.69 -14.05 7.40
C THR A 160 -7.31 -13.57 6.01
N TYR A 161 -6.16 -14.04 5.52
CA TYR A 161 -5.72 -13.87 4.14
C TYR A 161 -4.89 -15.09 3.71
N PRO A 162 -4.63 -15.29 2.40
CA PRO A 162 -3.86 -16.42 1.92
C PRO A 162 -2.40 -16.40 2.43
N ALA A 163 -2.00 -17.41 3.22
CA ALA A 163 -0.66 -17.52 3.82
C ALA A 163 0.50 -17.48 2.81
N ARG A 164 0.24 -17.81 1.52
CA ARG A 164 1.25 -17.67 0.45
C ARG A 164 1.77 -16.23 0.29
N LEU A 165 1.02 -15.23 0.74
CA LEU A 165 1.37 -13.81 0.61
C LEU A 165 2.49 -13.40 1.58
N ASP A 166 2.68 -14.12 2.69
CA ASP A 166 3.73 -13.84 3.68
C ASP A 166 5.14 -14.08 3.15
N THR A 167 5.28 -14.84 2.05
CA THR A 167 6.58 -15.16 1.45
C THR A 167 6.93 -14.28 0.26
N LEU A 168 6.15 -13.24 -0.01
CA LEU A 168 6.26 -12.42 -1.22
C LEU A 168 6.56 -10.96 -0.86
N LYS A 169 6.97 -10.18 -1.85
CA LYS A 169 7.16 -8.73 -1.75
C LYS A 169 6.36 -8.00 -2.81
N VAL A 170 5.92 -6.80 -2.49
CA VAL A 170 5.19 -5.91 -3.41
C VAL A 170 6.10 -4.93 -4.15
N VAL A 171 7.42 -4.96 -3.89
CA VAL A 171 8.42 -4.14 -4.57
C VAL A 171 9.49 -5.04 -5.17
N ARG A 172 9.72 -4.89 -6.48
CA ARG A 172 10.75 -5.64 -7.19
C ARG A 172 12.13 -5.28 -6.66
N GLY A 173 12.95 -6.29 -6.40
CA GLY A 173 14.32 -6.13 -5.93
C GLY A 173 14.43 -5.81 -4.44
N ALA A 174 13.31 -5.75 -3.70
CA ALA A 174 13.33 -5.72 -2.25
C ALA A 174 14.21 -6.87 -1.72
N LYS A 175 14.92 -6.62 -0.63
CA LYS A 175 15.78 -7.61 0.01
C LYS A 175 15.08 -8.32 1.16
N GLU A 176 15.60 -9.49 1.51
CA GLU A 176 15.24 -10.18 2.74
C GLU A 176 15.38 -9.23 3.95
N GLY A 177 14.36 -9.18 4.80
CA GLY A 177 14.29 -8.26 5.94
C GLY A 177 13.86 -6.82 5.63
N GLU A 178 13.64 -6.42 4.37
CA GLU A 178 13.07 -5.11 4.04
C GLU A 178 11.54 -5.12 4.17
N ALA A 179 10.99 -4.13 4.89
CA ALA A 179 9.55 -3.91 5.02
C ALA A 179 8.95 -3.43 3.69
N LYS A 180 8.40 -4.38 2.90
CA LYS A 180 7.75 -4.25 1.59
C LYS A 180 6.82 -5.44 1.34
N GLU A 181 6.07 -5.81 2.36
CA GLU A 181 5.34 -7.07 2.39
C GLU A 181 3.87 -6.87 2.01
N PRO A 182 3.23 -7.85 1.36
CA PRO A 182 1.79 -7.90 1.17
C PRO A 182 0.99 -7.71 2.48
N ASN A 183 1.48 -8.30 3.56
CA ASN A 183 0.81 -8.32 4.87
C ASN A 183 0.59 -6.92 5.47
N ASP A 184 1.38 -5.92 5.07
CA ASP A 184 1.21 -4.51 5.44
C ASP A 184 -0.15 -3.93 4.99
N TYR A 185 -0.82 -4.58 4.03
CA TYR A 185 -2.10 -4.19 3.44
C TYR A 185 -3.26 -5.15 3.74
N LEU A 186 -2.99 -6.20 4.53
CA LEU A 186 -3.92 -7.28 4.81
C LEU A 186 -4.38 -7.25 6.27
N PRO A 187 -5.49 -7.92 6.62
CA PRO A 187 -5.92 -8.06 8.00
C PRO A 187 -4.83 -8.71 8.85
N GLN A 188 -4.43 -8.04 9.92
CA GLN A 188 -3.39 -8.52 10.84
C GLN A 188 -3.92 -8.58 12.27
N VAL A 189 -3.57 -9.65 12.98
CA VAL A 189 -3.76 -9.76 14.44
C VAL A 189 -2.84 -8.74 15.12
N ARG A 190 -3.39 -7.95 16.02
CA ARG A 190 -2.65 -6.93 16.79
C ARG A 190 -2.40 -7.42 18.20
N LYS A 191 -1.65 -6.63 18.99
CA LYS A 191 -1.28 -7.02 20.36
C LYS A 191 -2.46 -7.21 21.31
N ASN A 192 -3.62 -6.63 21.01
CA ASN A 192 -4.85 -6.86 21.77
C ASN A 192 -5.57 -8.18 21.39
N GLY A 193 -5.07 -8.92 20.40
CA GLY A 193 -5.65 -10.18 19.92
C GLY A 193 -6.72 -10.00 18.84
N GLU A 194 -7.08 -8.76 18.50
CA GLU A 194 -8.08 -8.46 17.48
C GLU A 194 -7.43 -8.29 16.10
N VAL A 195 -8.22 -8.49 15.05
CA VAL A 195 -7.77 -8.40 13.66
C VAL A 195 -8.18 -7.05 13.07
N TYR A 196 -7.24 -6.37 12.42
CA TYR A 196 -7.50 -5.07 11.77
C TYR A 196 -6.99 -5.05 10.34
N GLY A 197 -7.84 -4.58 9.43
CA GLY A 197 -7.50 -4.28 8.04
C GLY A 197 -7.12 -2.82 7.85
N THR A 198 -6.47 -2.54 6.73
CA THR A 198 -5.95 -1.21 6.38
C THR A 198 -6.72 -0.61 5.21
N LEU A 199 -6.98 0.69 5.28
CA LEU A 199 -7.25 1.50 4.10
C LEU A 199 -5.99 2.28 3.73
N SER A 200 -5.61 2.24 2.47
CA SER A 200 -4.43 2.95 1.97
C SER A 200 -4.81 4.06 1.01
N PHE A 201 -3.98 5.10 0.97
CA PHE A 201 -4.17 6.23 0.07
C PHE A 201 -3.78 5.88 -1.38
N ASN A 202 -2.84 4.94 -1.50
CA ASN A 202 -2.31 4.39 -2.74
C ASN A 202 -2.00 2.91 -2.62
N VAL A 203 -1.93 2.26 -3.77
CA VAL A 203 -1.58 0.87 -3.97
C VAL A 203 -0.04 0.71 -3.91
N PRO A 204 0.48 -0.39 -3.34
CA PRO A 204 1.92 -0.68 -3.34
C PRO A 204 2.50 -0.94 -4.73
N GLY A 205 3.83 -0.81 -4.84
CA GLY A 205 4.61 -1.25 -6.01
C GLY A 205 4.95 -0.17 -7.02
N ASP A 206 4.29 0.99 -6.99
CA ASP A 206 4.47 2.06 -7.98
C ASP A 206 5.49 3.14 -7.56
N ASP A 207 6.36 2.84 -6.59
CA ASP A 207 7.29 3.78 -5.92
C ASP A 207 6.64 5.02 -5.25
N LEU A 208 5.30 5.06 -5.23
CA LEU A 208 4.54 6.12 -4.56
C LEU A 208 4.65 6.06 -3.02
N GLY A 209 5.16 4.95 -2.48
CA GLY A 209 5.25 4.67 -1.04
C GLY A 209 3.87 4.46 -0.43
N GLY A 210 3.54 3.24 -0.01
CA GLY A 210 2.23 2.97 0.61
C GLY A 210 2.00 3.83 1.84
N ALA A 211 0.98 4.67 1.80
CA ALA A 211 0.55 5.46 2.93
C ALA A 211 -0.77 4.91 3.45
N ASN A 212 -0.76 4.40 4.69
CA ASN A 212 -2.00 4.00 5.36
C ASN A 212 -2.81 5.25 5.68
N THR A 213 -4.04 5.29 5.19
CA THR A 213 -5.04 6.30 5.50
C THR A 213 -5.69 6.00 6.84
N ASP A 214 -5.99 4.72 7.09
CA ASP A 214 -6.72 4.31 8.26
C ASP A 214 -6.57 2.80 8.55
N ILE A 215 -7.00 2.38 9.73
CA ILE A 215 -7.14 0.97 10.11
C ILE A 215 -8.47 0.72 10.79
N PHE A 216 -9.09 -0.41 10.51
CA PHE A 216 -10.42 -0.73 11.03
C PHE A 216 -10.48 -2.20 11.46
N PRO A 217 -11.28 -2.53 12.48
CA PRO A 217 -11.41 -3.90 12.96
C PRO A 217 -12.09 -4.78 11.90
N ALA A 218 -11.78 -6.08 11.92
CA ALA A 218 -12.47 -7.08 11.12
C ALA A 218 -14.00 -7.01 11.32
N GLY A 219 -14.75 -7.35 10.28
CA GLY A 219 -16.21 -7.17 10.21
C GLY A 219 -16.67 -5.75 9.85
N THR A 220 -15.76 -4.76 9.83
CA THR A 220 -16.09 -3.41 9.37
C THR A 220 -16.48 -3.41 7.89
N LYS A 221 -17.65 -2.85 7.56
CA LYS A 221 -18.18 -2.83 6.19
C LYS A 221 -17.39 -1.90 5.28
N PHE A 222 -17.09 -2.39 4.07
CA PHE A 222 -16.40 -1.67 3.02
C PHE A 222 -17.23 -1.65 1.75
N GLN A 223 -17.70 -0.46 1.37
CA GLN A 223 -18.45 -0.26 0.13
C GLN A 223 -17.47 0.05 -1.01
N ARG A 224 -17.35 -0.89 -1.96
CA ARG A 224 -16.58 -0.66 -3.20
C ARG A 224 -17.25 0.39 -4.07
N LEU A 225 -16.44 1.22 -4.69
CA LEU A 225 -16.84 2.26 -5.62
C LEU A 225 -16.31 1.98 -7.03
N ASN A 226 -17.05 2.45 -8.04
CA ASN A 226 -16.64 2.40 -9.43
C ASN A 226 -15.67 3.53 -9.74
N VAL A 227 -14.36 3.23 -9.70
CA VAL A 227 -13.30 4.21 -10.00
C VAL A 227 -12.79 4.07 -11.43
N PRO A 228 -12.56 5.19 -12.15
CA PRO A 228 -11.84 5.15 -13.41
C PRO A 228 -10.36 4.82 -13.17
N THR A 229 -9.81 3.94 -13.99
CA THR A 229 -8.38 3.61 -14.04
C THR A 229 -7.87 3.66 -15.49
N ALA A 230 -6.56 3.72 -15.66
CA ALA A 230 -5.89 3.72 -16.96
C ALA A 230 -6.15 2.42 -17.74
N GLU A 231 -6.41 1.32 -17.05
CA GLU A 231 -6.68 0.00 -17.62
C GLU A 231 -8.19 -0.23 -17.87
N GLY A 232 -9.05 0.77 -17.58
CA GLY A 232 -10.50 0.68 -17.72
C GLY A 232 -11.21 -0.15 -16.64
N ALA A 233 -10.51 -1.05 -15.95
CA ALA A 233 -11.06 -1.83 -14.84
C ALA A 233 -11.18 -0.98 -13.56
N PRO A 234 -12.27 -1.09 -12.76
CA PRO A 234 -12.41 -0.37 -11.49
C PRO A 234 -11.64 -1.06 -10.34
N SER A 235 -10.38 -1.39 -10.59
CA SER A 235 -9.43 -2.02 -9.66
C SER A 235 -8.00 -1.80 -10.15
N LEU A 236 -7.02 -1.94 -9.26
CA LEU A 236 -5.60 -1.90 -9.61
C LEU A 236 -4.92 -3.19 -9.17
N ASP A 237 -4.00 -3.69 -9.99
CA ASP A 237 -3.22 -4.88 -9.67
C ASP A 237 -1.78 -4.49 -9.29
N ALA A 238 -1.36 -4.86 -8.08
CA ALA A 238 0.01 -4.69 -7.60
C ALA A 238 0.80 -5.98 -7.84
N LYS A 239 1.92 -5.89 -8.56
CA LYS A 239 2.76 -7.06 -8.86
C LYS A 239 3.39 -7.63 -7.58
N LEU A 240 3.45 -8.95 -7.49
CA LEU A 240 4.12 -9.68 -6.43
C LEU A 240 5.41 -10.29 -6.95
N TYR A 241 6.40 -10.35 -6.06
CA TYR A 241 7.71 -10.91 -6.36
C TYR A 241 8.08 -11.94 -5.29
N ALA A 242 8.53 -13.11 -5.75
CA ALA A 242 9.15 -14.14 -4.93
C ALA A 242 10.67 -13.97 -4.92
N ARG A 243 11.29 -14.54 -3.89
CA ARG A 243 12.75 -14.58 -3.76
C ARG A 243 13.37 -15.34 -4.92
N THR A 244 14.38 -14.75 -5.54
CA THR A 244 15.15 -15.41 -6.59
C THR A 244 16.07 -16.45 -5.98
N LYS A 245 16.09 -17.64 -6.58
CA LYS A 245 16.91 -18.76 -6.10
C LYS A 245 18.39 -18.35 -6.00
N GLY A 246 18.98 -18.56 -4.83
CA GLY A 246 20.40 -18.28 -4.58
C GLY A 246 20.74 -16.80 -4.29
N THR A 247 19.75 -15.91 -4.16
CA THR A 247 19.98 -14.49 -3.79
C THR A 247 19.17 -14.12 -2.54
N ASP A 248 19.36 -12.91 -2.03
CA ASP A 248 18.53 -12.26 -1.00
C ASP A 248 17.47 -11.33 -1.60
N LYS A 249 17.31 -11.30 -2.93
CA LYS A 249 16.45 -10.34 -3.65
C LYS A 249 15.16 -10.99 -4.13
N TYR A 250 14.09 -10.20 -4.12
CA TYR A 250 12.77 -10.59 -4.61
C TYR A 250 12.54 -10.01 -6.01
N THR A 251 12.91 -10.74 -7.07
CA THR A 251 12.73 -10.26 -8.45
C THR A 251 11.92 -11.20 -9.35
N THR A 252 11.60 -12.41 -8.89
CA THR A 252 10.85 -13.40 -9.67
C THR A 252 9.36 -13.09 -9.61
N PRO A 253 8.65 -12.80 -10.72
CA PRO A 253 7.21 -12.53 -10.70
C PRO A 253 6.43 -13.69 -10.09
N ALA A 254 5.48 -13.37 -9.21
CA ALA A 254 4.72 -14.33 -8.40
C ALA A 254 3.21 -14.01 -8.36
N GLY A 255 2.70 -13.45 -9.46
CA GLY A 255 1.31 -13.00 -9.58
C GLY A 255 1.11 -11.55 -9.17
N ALA A 256 -0.10 -11.22 -8.75
CA ALA A 256 -0.49 -9.88 -8.32
C ALA A 256 -1.52 -9.93 -7.18
N MET A 257 -1.58 -8.86 -6.39
CA MET A 257 -2.69 -8.57 -5.48
C MET A 257 -3.61 -7.55 -6.14
N LYS A 258 -4.92 -7.77 -6.03
CA LYS A 258 -5.93 -6.83 -6.52
C LYS A 258 -6.31 -5.86 -5.43
N PHE A 259 -6.36 -4.58 -5.76
CA PHE A 259 -6.82 -3.50 -4.89
C PHE A 259 -8.08 -2.88 -5.46
N ILE A 260 -9.05 -2.67 -4.58
CA ILE A 260 -10.32 -2.01 -4.90
C ILE A 260 -10.45 -0.72 -4.10
N TYR A 261 -11.02 0.30 -4.72
CA TYR A 261 -11.26 1.58 -4.07
C TYR A 261 -12.69 1.64 -3.53
N GLY A 262 -12.86 2.26 -2.39
CA GLY A 262 -14.15 2.31 -1.72
C GLY A 262 -14.11 3.17 -0.49
N TYR A 263 -15.03 2.89 0.43
CA TYR A 263 -15.07 3.57 1.71
C TYR A 263 -15.57 2.68 2.85
N VAL A 264 -15.21 3.08 4.05
CA VAL A 264 -15.79 2.64 5.33
C VAL A 264 -16.56 3.81 5.90
N THR A 265 -17.69 3.55 6.54
CA THR A 265 -18.36 4.50 7.44
C THR A 265 -18.01 4.09 8.87
N SER A 266 -17.34 4.98 9.61
CA SER A 266 -17.01 4.73 11.01
C SER A 266 -18.27 4.64 11.86
N THR A 267 -18.14 4.12 13.09
CA THR A 267 -19.23 4.11 14.09
C THR A 267 -19.79 5.50 14.40
N THR A 268 -18.98 6.54 14.21
CA THR A 268 -19.35 7.96 14.37
C THR A 268 -20.01 8.57 13.12
N GLY A 269 -20.15 7.80 12.04
CA GLY A 269 -20.73 8.25 10.77
C GLY A 269 -19.73 8.95 9.82
N GLU A 270 -18.45 9.00 10.16
CA GLU A 270 -17.42 9.56 9.27
C GLU A 270 -17.12 8.59 8.12
N VAL A 271 -17.16 9.11 6.89
CA VAL A 271 -16.81 8.33 5.71
C VAL A 271 -15.31 8.45 5.43
N ARG A 272 -14.61 7.31 5.42
CA ARG A 272 -13.18 7.21 5.09
C ARG A 272 -13.00 6.45 3.79
N TYR A 273 -12.41 7.09 2.79
CA TYR A 273 -12.13 6.46 1.51
C TYR A 273 -10.72 5.87 1.48
N GLY A 274 -10.50 4.91 0.60
CA GLY A 274 -9.18 4.36 0.35
C GLY A 274 -9.20 3.12 -0.51
N TRP A 275 -8.00 2.65 -0.82
CA TRP A 275 -7.74 1.35 -1.42
C TRP A 275 -7.68 0.28 -0.35
N ALA A 276 -8.32 -0.85 -0.60
CA ALA A 276 -8.22 -2.06 0.20
C ALA A 276 -7.74 -3.22 -0.68
N ALA A 277 -6.88 -4.08 -0.13
CA ALA A 277 -6.48 -5.32 -0.78
C ALA A 277 -7.66 -6.30 -0.78
N LEU A 278 -8.06 -6.79 -1.96
CA LEU A 278 -9.20 -7.69 -2.10
C LEU A 278 -8.98 -9.02 -1.37
N ASP A 279 -7.74 -9.51 -1.30
CA ASP A 279 -7.38 -10.73 -0.53
C ASP A 279 -7.60 -10.58 0.99
N GLY A 280 -7.81 -9.36 1.48
CA GLY A 280 -8.11 -9.04 2.88
C GLY A 280 -9.57 -8.77 3.17
N LEU A 281 -10.46 -8.99 2.20
CA LEU A 281 -11.88 -8.67 2.29
C LEU A 281 -12.72 -9.93 2.11
N GLU A 282 -13.87 -9.95 2.77
CA GLU A 282 -14.90 -10.96 2.64
C GLU A 282 -16.14 -10.33 1.97
N VAL A 283 -16.83 -11.09 1.11
CA VAL A 283 -18.04 -10.57 0.45
C VAL A 283 -19.14 -10.41 1.50
N SER A 284 -19.81 -9.26 1.48
CA SER A 284 -20.90 -8.94 2.40
C SER A 284 -22.14 -8.51 1.61
N SER A 285 -23.33 -8.74 2.15
CA SER A 285 -24.60 -8.22 1.58
C SER A 285 -25.00 -6.85 2.13
N ASP A 286 -24.38 -6.40 3.23
CA ASP A 286 -24.94 -5.37 4.12
C ASP A 286 -24.09 -4.10 4.19
N CYS A 287 -23.78 -3.47 3.05
CA CYS A 287 -23.15 -2.15 3.06
C CYS A 287 -24.22 -1.08 3.09
N ASP A 288 -23.96 -0.02 3.85
CA ASP A 288 -24.86 1.11 3.95
C ASP A 288 -24.92 1.85 2.60
N PRO A 289 -26.08 1.87 1.90
CA PRO A 289 -26.23 2.70 0.73
C PRO A 289 -26.31 4.16 1.19
N ARG A 290 -25.41 5.00 0.67
CA ARG A 290 -25.52 6.46 0.85
C ARG A 290 -26.76 7.04 0.19
#